data_AF-A0A1F3P933-F1
#
_entry.id   AF-A0A1F3P933-F1
#
_cell.length_a   1.000
_cell.length_b   1.000
_cell.length_c   1.000
_cell.angle_alpha   90.00
_cell.angle_beta   90.00
_cell.angle_gamma   90.00
#
_symmetry.space_group_name_H-M   'P 1'
#
loop_
_entity.id
_entity.type
_entity.pdbx_description
1 polymer ?
#
loop_
_entity_poly.entity_id
_entity_poly.type
_entity_poly.pdbx_seq_one_letter_code
_entity_poly.pdbx_strand_id
1 'polypeptide(L)'
;MKKSGVILVTATLLLVASFAVLAFRKPGSVPEKKAANSIIGTWQLDSYKYGTTSSSFAPITPDRPHVKLITENRFLWVTYDAATKKILESAGGAYTLSGENYIESIDYGYNMEGYLGTKSNFKIKVEDGMFYLSGVLSDGYKIEEIWQKVK
;
A
#
# COMPACT_ATOMS: atom_id res chain seq x y z
N MET A 1 89.46 18.17 -23.66
CA MET A 1 88.96 17.43 -24.86
C MET A 1 87.55 16.89 -24.58
N LYS A 2 86.78 16.59 -25.64
CA LYS A 2 85.47 15.88 -25.75
C LYS A 2 85.19 14.84 -24.62
N LYS A 3 83.94 14.48 -24.24
CA LYS A 3 82.57 14.78 -24.71
C LYS A 3 81.51 14.38 -23.63
N SER A 4 80.22 14.70 -23.88
CA SER A 4 79.03 14.52 -23.02
C SER A 4 78.64 13.09 -22.60
N GLY A 5 77.82 12.94 -21.55
CA GLY A 5 77.15 11.68 -21.15
C GLY A 5 75.88 11.90 -20.29
N VAL A 6 74.74 11.37 -20.75
CA VAL A 6 73.34 11.77 -20.43
C VAL A 6 72.46 10.50 -20.58
N ILE A 7 71.47 10.15 -19.74
CA ILE A 7 70.85 10.76 -18.54
C ILE A 7 70.31 9.64 -17.60
N LEU A 8 70.02 9.89 -16.30
CA LEU A 8 68.82 9.28 -15.68
C LEU A 8 68.27 9.99 -14.43
N VAL A 9 66.94 10.08 -14.36
CA VAL A 9 66.14 10.74 -13.33
C VAL A 9 65.47 9.68 -12.44
N THR A 10 65.49 9.88 -11.12
CA THR A 10 64.41 9.42 -10.22
C THR A 10 64.17 10.46 -9.12
N ALA A 11 63.05 11.17 -9.21
CA ALA A 11 62.56 12.03 -8.14
C ALA A 11 61.48 11.25 -7.36
N THR A 12 61.71 11.01 -6.06
CA THR A 12 60.73 10.32 -5.20
C THR A 12 59.99 11.35 -4.36
N LEU A 13 58.89 11.88 -4.90
CA LEU A 13 58.03 12.82 -4.19
C LEU A 13 57.02 12.04 -3.32
N LEU A 14 57.22 12.05 -2.00
CA LEU A 14 56.28 11.47 -1.04
C LEU A 14 55.04 12.37 -0.89
N LEU A 15 54.04 12.14 -1.74
CA LEU A 15 52.73 12.79 -1.62
C LEU A 15 51.89 12.08 -0.55
N VAL A 16 51.75 12.68 0.63
CA VAL A 16 50.82 12.20 1.65
C VAL A 16 49.39 12.54 1.20
N ALA A 17 48.70 11.56 0.63
CA ALA A 17 47.30 11.70 0.25
C ALA A 17 46.40 11.75 1.50
N SER A 18 46.02 12.96 1.91
CA SER A 18 45.00 13.19 2.92
C SER A 18 43.64 12.73 2.41
N PHE A 19 43.20 11.55 2.86
CA PHE A 19 41.84 11.06 2.63
C PHE A 19 40.84 11.94 3.39
N ALA A 20 40.38 13.02 2.74
CA ALA A 20 39.16 13.70 3.13
C ALA A 20 37.99 12.73 2.93
N VAL A 21 37.42 12.24 4.02
CA VAL A 21 36.20 11.43 3.98
C VAL A 21 35.06 12.33 3.50
N LEU A 22 34.77 12.27 2.19
CA LEU A 22 33.58 12.85 1.62
C LEU A 22 32.37 12.12 2.19
N ALA A 23 31.79 12.70 3.23
CA ALA A 23 30.51 12.25 3.76
C ALA A 23 29.47 12.33 2.63
N PHE A 24 29.06 11.16 2.12
CA PHE A 24 27.94 11.06 1.18
C PHE A 24 26.66 11.54 1.87
N ARG A 25 26.38 12.83 1.71
CA ARG A 25 25.14 13.45 2.15
C ARG A 25 24.02 12.83 1.32
N LYS A 26 23.25 11.91 1.90
CA LYS A 26 22.08 11.28 1.27
C LYS A 26 21.26 12.38 0.58
N PRO A 27 21.14 12.38 -0.77
CA PRO A 27 20.38 13.41 -1.45
C PRO A 27 18.90 13.23 -1.10
N GLY A 28 18.31 14.27 -0.50
CA GLY A 28 16.87 14.36 -0.28
C GLY A 28 16.24 13.20 0.50
N SER A 29 16.43 13.15 1.82
CA SER A 29 15.31 12.72 2.66
C SER A 29 14.24 13.80 2.55
N VAL A 30 13.38 13.70 1.54
CA VAL A 30 12.12 14.45 1.47
C VAL A 30 11.43 14.20 2.80
N PRO A 31 11.01 15.23 3.55
CA PRO A 31 10.29 15.01 4.80
C PRO A 31 9.04 14.21 4.46
N GLU A 32 8.95 12.99 4.99
CA GLU A 32 7.79 12.14 4.81
C GLU A 32 6.60 12.85 5.44
N LYS A 33 5.80 13.49 4.58
CA LYS A 33 4.56 14.15 4.98
C LYS A 33 3.61 13.06 5.44
N LYS A 34 3.65 12.74 6.74
CA LYS A 34 2.81 11.75 7.43
C LYS A 34 1.41 11.80 6.82
N ALA A 35 1.07 10.77 6.05
CA ALA A 35 0.01 10.89 5.06
C ALA A 35 -1.33 11.15 5.76
N ALA A 36 -1.97 12.28 5.42
CA ALA A 36 -3.26 12.68 6.00
C ALA A 36 -4.38 11.65 5.74
N ASN A 37 -4.19 10.76 4.76
CA ASN A 37 -5.12 9.70 4.37
C ASN A 37 -4.47 8.29 4.55
N SER A 38 -3.68 8.07 5.61
CA SER A 38 -3.05 6.75 5.82
C SER A 38 -4.10 5.67 6.15
N ILE A 39 -4.49 4.91 5.11
CA ILE A 39 -5.37 3.73 5.22
C ILE A 39 -4.70 2.51 5.86
N ILE A 40 -3.38 2.55 6.12
CA ILE A 40 -2.61 1.43 6.68
C ILE A 40 -3.16 1.02 8.06
N GLY A 41 -3.36 -0.27 8.26
CA GLY A 41 -3.84 -0.88 9.51
C GLY A 41 -4.94 -1.91 9.28
N THR A 42 -5.54 -2.37 10.38
CA THR A 42 -6.65 -3.31 10.39
C THR A 42 -7.97 -2.58 10.58
N TRP A 43 -8.97 -2.99 9.82
CA TRP A 43 -10.30 -2.42 9.76
C TRP A 43 -11.36 -3.52 9.88
N GLN A 44 -12.44 -3.24 10.58
CA GLN A 44 -13.63 -4.09 10.68
C GLN A 44 -14.73 -3.39 9.88
N LEU A 45 -15.45 -4.09 9.00
CA LEU A 45 -16.61 -3.49 8.32
C LEU A 45 -17.64 -3.15 9.40
N ASP A 46 -18.23 -1.95 9.33
CA ASP A 46 -19.28 -1.46 10.23
C ASP A 46 -20.65 -1.51 9.53
N SER A 47 -20.69 -1.01 8.29
CA SER A 47 -21.91 -0.99 7.50
C SER A 47 -21.61 -0.92 6.00
N TYR A 48 -22.56 -1.38 5.19
CA TYR A 48 -22.41 -1.46 3.72
C TYR A 48 -23.72 -1.13 3.00
N LYS A 49 -23.60 -0.72 1.74
CA LYS A 49 -24.73 -0.51 0.82
C LYS A 49 -24.31 -0.98 -0.56
N TYR A 50 -24.97 -2.05 -1.02
CA TYR A 50 -24.61 -2.75 -2.25
C TYR A 50 -25.70 -2.65 -3.30
N GLY A 51 -25.28 -2.59 -4.57
CA GLY A 51 -26.16 -2.37 -5.72
C GLY A 51 -26.73 -0.94 -5.79
N THR A 52 -27.82 -0.80 -6.55
CA THR A 52 -28.48 0.49 -6.82
C THR A 52 -29.88 0.61 -6.23
N THR A 53 -30.43 -0.49 -5.70
CA THR A 53 -31.81 -0.57 -5.18
C THR A 53 -31.92 -0.17 -3.71
N SER A 54 -30.84 -0.32 -2.91
CA SER A 54 -30.85 0.16 -1.52
C SER A 54 -30.53 1.65 -1.44
N SER A 55 -31.35 2.40 -0.72
CA SER A 55 -31.12 3.80 -0.37
C SER A 55 -30.33 3.98 0.92
N SER A 56 -30.25 2.95 1.77
CA SER A 56 -29.63 3.00 3.11
C SER A 56 -28.50 2.00 3.27
N PHE A 57 -27.62 2.27 4.24
CA PHE A 57 -26.61 1.33 4.71
C PHE A 57 -27.26 0.27 5.61
N ALA A 58 -26.85 -0.99 5.42
CA ALA A 58 -27.16 -2.12 6.29
C ALA A 58 -25.99 -2.34 7.27
N PRO A 59 -26.28 -2.72 8.54
CA PRO A 59 -25.25 -3.16 9.48
C PRO A 59 -24.72 -4.55 9.10
N ILE A 60 -23.58 -4.95 9.67
CA ILE A 60 -23.04 -6.31 9.44
C ILE A 60 -23.92 -7.35 10.13
N THR A 61 -24.16 -8.46 9.45
CA THR A 61 -24.74 -9.65 10.09
C THR A 61 -23.70 -10.24 11.07
N PRO A 62 -23.99 -10.38 12.38
CA PRO A 62 -22.98 -10.78 13.37
C PRO A 62 -22.37 -12.18 13.20
N ASP A 63 -23.00 -13.02 12.38
CA ASP A 63 -22.53 -14.36 12.00
C ASP A 63 -21.45 -14.32 10.90
N ARG A 64 -21.33 -13.22 10.14
CA ARG A 64 -20.36 -13.04 9.05
C ARG A 64 -19.51 -11.76 9.23
N PRO A 65 -18.57 -11.69 10.18
CA PRO A 65 -17.68 -10.53 10.30
C PRO A 65 -16.74 -10.39 9.09
N HIS A 66 -16.54 -9.16 8.63
CA HIS A 66 -15.59 -8.80 7.57
C HIS A 66 -14.42 -7.99 8.15
N VAL A 67 -13.19 -8.44 7.95
CA VAL A 67 -11.96 -7.74 8.37
C VAL A 67 -11.13 -7.41 7.13
N LYS A 68 -10.59 -6.17 7.03
CA LYS A 68 -9.64 -5.75 6.01
C LYS A 68 -8.32 -5.30 6.65
N LEU A 69 -7.21 -5.92 6.24
CA LEU A 69 -5.85 -5.52 6.57
C LEU A 69 -5.25 -4.77 5.37
N ILE A 70 -4.65 -3.61 5.62
CA ILE A 70 -3.97 -2.80 4.61
C ILE A 70 -2.54 -2.51 5.10
N THR A 71 -1.55 -2.88 4.30
CA THR A 71 -0.13 -2.53 4.50
C THR A 71 0.27 -1.41 3.52
N GLU A 72 1.54 -1.06 3.40
CA GLU A 72 2.02 0.03 2.52
C GLU A 72 1.63 -0.15 1.03
N ASN A 73 1.52 -1.39 0.55
CA ASN A 73 1.32 -1.70 -0.87
C ASN A 73 0.49 -2.97 -1.13
N ARG A 74 -0.16 -3.53 -0.09
CA ARG A 74 -1.05 -4.69 -0.20
C ARG A 74 -2.29 -4.50 0.65
N PHE A 75 -3.36 -5.15 0.23
CA PHE A 75 -4.55 -5.37 1.06
C PHE A 75 -4.90 -6.85 1.09
N LEU A 76 -5.63 -7.25 2.13
CA LEU A 76 -6.35 -8.51 2.24
C LEU A 76 -7.65 -8.22 3.00
N TRP A 77 -8.80 -8.60 2.46
CA TRP A 77 -10.03 -8.71 3.24
C TRP A 77 -10.48 -10.16 3.36
N VAL A 78 -11.15 -10.46 4.47
CA VAL A 78 -11.63 -11.79 4.84
C VAL A 78 -13.02 -11.67 5.44
N THR A 79 -13.97 -12.41 4.86
CA THR A 79 -15.26 -12.75 5.47
C THR A 79 -15.12 -14.12 6.12
N TYR A 80 -15.51 -14.27 7.38
CA TYR A 80 -15.49 -15.57 8.06
C TYR A 80 -16.78 -15.84 8.84
N ASP A 81 -17.09 -17.11 9.06
CA ASP A 81 -18.22 -17.55 9.84
C ASP A 81 -17.90 -17.48 11.34
N ALA A 82 -18.67 -16.71 12.10
CA ALA A 82 -18.39 -16.42 13.50
C ALA A 82 -18.53 -17.64 14.43
N ALA A 83 -19.29 -18.67 14.05
CA ALA A 83 -19.50 -19.87 14.86
C ALA A 83 -18.42 -20.94 14.61
N THR A 84 -18.20 -21.27 13.34
CA THR A 84 -17.28 -22.32 12.87
C THR A 84 -15.84 -21.85 12.70
N LYS A 85 -15.61 -20.53 12.69
CA LYS A 85 -14.30 -19.87 12.46
C LYS A 85 -13.67 -20.16 11.10
N LYS A 86 -14.47 -20.63 10.13
CA LYS A 86 -14.02 -20.88 8.75
C LYS A 86 -14.07 -19.61 7.92
N ILE A 87 -13.08 -19.42 7.06
CA ILE A 87 -13.13 -18.39 6.01
C ILE A 87 -14.26 -18.75 5.04
N LEU A 88 -15.09 -17.76 4.70
CA LEU A 88 -16.18 -17.88 3.73
C LEU A 88 -15.74 -17.34 2.37
N GLU A 89 -15.19 -16.13 2.35
CA GLU A 89 -14.68 -15.44 1.17
C GLU A 89 -13.43 -14.65 1.58
N SER A 90 -12.47 -14.49 0.67
CA SER A 90 -11.36 -13.54 0.86
C SER A 90 -10.78 -13.08 -0.46
N ALA A 91 -10.27 -11.85 -0.51
CA ALA A 91 -9.44 -11.38 -1.62
C ALA A 91 -8.34 -10.44 -1.14
N GLY A 92 -7.22 -10.47 -1.84
CA GLY A 92 -6.09 -9.58 -1.58
C GLY A 92 -5.19 -9.42 -2.81
N GLY A 93 -4.26 -8.48 -2.68
CA GLY A 93 -3.35 -8.14 -3.77
C GLY A 93 -2.75 -6.75 -3.60
N ALA A 94 -2.18 -6.22 -4.67
CA ALA A 94 -1.66 -4.86 -4.73
C ALA A 94 -2.76 -3.80 -4.78
N TYR A 95 -2.46 -2.60 -4.30
CA TYR A 95 -3.29 -1.43 -4.53
C TYR A 95 -2.46 -0.21 -4.94
N THR A 96 -3.11 0.80 -5.51
CA THR A 96 -2.55 2.16 -5.62
C THR A 96 -3.48 3.17 -4.96
N LEU A 97 -2.90 4.22 -4.37
CA LEU A 97 -3.64 5.32 -3.75
C LEU A 97 -3.06 6.65 -4.22
N SER A 98 -3.90 7.49 -4.82
CA SER A 98 -3.55 8.86 -5.22
C SER A 98 -4.67 9.82 -4.82
N GLY A 99 -4.43 10.61 -3.76
CA GLY A 99 -5.44 11.45 -3.12
C GLY A 99 -6.55 10.61 -2.49
N GLU A 100 -7.74 10.66 -3.07
CA GLU A 100 -8.90 9.82 -2.72
C GLU A 100 -9.09 8.63 -3.67
N ASN A 101 -8.31 8.54 -4.74
CA ASN A 101 -8.47 7.50 -5.76
C ASN A 101 -7.71 6.23 -5.36
N TYR A 102 -8.44 5.18 -5.01
CA TYR A 102 -7.93 3.91 -4.51
C TYR A 102 -8.28 2.79 -5.50
N ILE A 103 -7.28 2.09 -6.03
CA ILE A 103 -7.48 1.00 -7.00
C ILE A 103 -6.95 -0.29 -6.38
N GLU A 104 -7.83 -1.26 -6.14
CA GLU A 104 -7.47 -2.62 -5.72
C GLU A 104 -7.25 -3.51 -6.95
N SER A 105 -6.16 -4.28 -6.95
CA SER A 105 -5.88 -5.40 -7.87
C SER A 105 -6.07 -6.70 -7.09
N ILE A 106 -6.96 -7.56 -7.55
CA ILE A 106 -7.21 -8.85 -6.88
C ILE A 106 -6.25 -9.88 -7.46
N ASP A 107 -5.16 -10.15 -6.74
CA ASP A 107 -4.08 -11.02 -7.17
C ASP A 107 -4.27 -12.47 -6.64
N TYR A 108 -5.03 -12.63 -5.54
CA TYR A 108 -5.37 -13.90 -4.92
C TYR A 108 -6.67 -13.80 -4.10
N GLY A 109 -7.32 -14.94 -3.85
CA GLY A 109 -8.53 -15.01 -3.04
C GLY A 109 -9.06 -16.44 -2.84
N TYR A 110 -10.11 -16.56 -2.04
CA TYR A 110 -10.88 -17.78 -1.81
C TYR A 110 -12.36 -17.50 -2.12
N ASN A 111 -12.98 -18.34 -2.95
CA ASN A 111 -14.32 -18.14 -3.53
C ASN A 111 -14.47 -16.80 -4.30
N MET A 112 -13.44 -16.43 -5.07
CA MET A 112 -13.31 -15.13 -5.76
C MET A 112 -12.89 -15.29 -7.24
N GLU A 113 -13.15 -16.45 -7.85
CA GLU A 113 -12.70 -16.84 -9.19
C GLU A 113 -13.09 -15.82 -10.28
N GLY A 114 -14.29 -15.22 -10.17
CA GLY A 114 -14.77 -14.20 -11.11
C GLY A 114 -14.06 -12.85 -11.04
N TYR A 115 -13.21 -12.63 -10.02
CA TYR A 115 -12.52 -11.36 -9.78
C TYR A 115 -10.99 -11.47 -9.84
N LEU A 116 -10.41 -12.67 -9.98
CA LEU A 116 -8.96 -12.85 -10.07
C LEU A 116 -8.37 -12.10 -11.29
N GLY A 117 -7.34 -11.30 -11.05
CA GLY A 117 -6.69 -10.44 -12.05
C GLY A 117 -7.49 -9.17 -12.42
N THR A 118 -8.67 -8.95 -11.84
CA THR A 118 -9.46 -7.75 -12.09
C THR A 118 -8.97 -6.56 -11.26
N LYS A 119 -9.41 -5.35 -11.66
CA LYS A 119 -9.13 -4.11 -10.93
C LYS A 119 -10.43 -3.35 -10.70
N SER A 120 -10.64 -2.93 -9.45
CA SER A 120 -11.79 -2.13 -9.03
C SER A 120 -11.32 -0.76 -8.56
N ASN A 121 -12.03 0.30 -8.95
CA ASN A 121 -11.65 1.68 -8.64
C ASN A 121 -12.66 2.29 -7.66
N PHE A 122 -12.13 2.88 -6.59
CA PHE A 122 -12.88 3.42 -5.48
C PHE A 122 -12.47 4.86 -5.16
N LYS A 123 -13.41 5.61 -4.63
CA LYS A 123 -13.17 6.85 -3.87
C LYS A 123 -13.18 6.53 -2.40
N ILE A 124 -12.18 7.05 -1.69
CA ILE A 124 -11.98 6.79 -0.27
C ILE A 124 -11.84 8.07 0.54
N LYS A 125 -12.25 8.00 1.81
CA LYS A 125 -12.03 9.03 2.83
C LYS A 125 -11.70 8.36 4.15
N VAL A 126 -10.84 8.96 4.96
CA VAL A 126 -10.57 8.53 6.34
C VAL A 126 -10.74 9.73 7.27
N GLU A 127 -11.63 9.62 8.24
CA GLU A 127 -11.88 10.63 9.27
C GLU A 127 -12.37 9.94 10.56
N ASP A 128 -12.00 10.47 11.73
CA ASP A 128 -12.47 10.03 13.06
C ASP A 128 -12.40 8.52 13.35
N GLY A 129 -11.44 7.82 12.73
CA GLY A 129 -11.26 6.37 12.87
C GLY A 129 -12.16 5.52 11.97
N MET A 130 -12.90 6.15 11.07
CA MET A 130 -13.72 5.51 10.04
C MET A 130 -13.04 5.64 8.67
N PHE A 131 -13.14 4.58 7.88
CA PHE A 131 -12.67 4.48 6.50
C PHE A 131 -13.87 4.24 5.60
N TYR A 132 -14.20 5.25 4.81
CA TYR A 132 -15.29 5.26 3.85
C TYR A 132 -14.73 4.84 2.49
N LEU A 133 -15.39 3.89 1.84
CA LEU A 133 -15.06 3.39 0.51
C LEU A 133 -16.32 3.41 -0.35
N SER A 134 -16.20 3.86 -1.60
CA SER A 134 -17.31 3.86 -2.55
C SER A 134 -16.81 3.67 -3.97
N GLY A 135 -17.52 2.91 -4.80
CA GLY A 135 -17.16 2.76 -6.20
C GLY A 135 -17.91 1.64 -6.89
N VAL A 136 -17.27 1.07 -7.90
CA VAL A 136 -17.86 0.04 -8.76
C VAL A 136 -16.83 -1.06 -8.97
N LEU A 137 -17.26 -2.31 -8.78
CA LEU A 137 -16.48 -3.51 -9.06
C LEU A 137 -16.29 -3.70 -10.57
N SER A 138 -15.36 -4.57 -10.96
CA SER A 138 -15.03 -4.85 -12.37
C SER A 138 -16.19 -5.39 -13.21
N ASP A 139 -17.23 -5.94 -12.58
CA ASP A 139 -18.45 -6.46 -13.21
C ASP A 139 -19.58 -5.40 -13.32
N GLY A 140 -19.35 -4.18 -12.82
CA GLY A 140 -20.36 -3.11 -12.77
C GLY A 140 -21.16 -3.05 -11.47
N TYR A 141 -20.92 -3.94 -10.51
CA TYR A 141 -21.64 -3.93 -9.23
C TYR A 141 -21.19 -2.76 -8.36
N LYS A 142 -22.13 -1.89 -7.97
CA LYS A 142 -21.85 -0.72 -7.12
C LYS A 142 -21.71 -1.14 -5.66
N ILE A 143 -20.65 -0.67 -4.99
CA ILE A 143 -20.48 -0.83 -3.54
C ILE A 143 -20.20 0.49 -2.85
N GLU A 144 -20.74 0.65 -1.65
CA GLU A 144 -20.38 1.67 -0.68
C GLU A 144 -20.23 0.98 0.68
N GLU A 145 -19.14 1.27 1.40
CA GLU A 145 -18.74 0.59 2.62
C GLU A 145 -18.20 1.59 3.63
N ILE A 146 -18.46 1.32 4.91
CA ILE A 146 -17.91 2.07 6.04
C ILE A 146 -17.21 1.05 6.93
N TRP A 147 -15.94 1.30 7.22
CA TRP A 147 -15.06 0.43 7.99
C TRP A 147 -14.56 1.17 9.23
N GLN A 148 -14.62 0.54 10.40
CA GLN A 148 -14.08 1.09 11.65
C GLN A 148 -12.64 0.59 11.88
N LYS A 149 -11.75 1.48 12.34
CA LYS A 149 -10.38 1.12 12.76
C LYS A 149 -10.42 0.13 13.93
N VAL A 150 -9.70 -0.98 13.81
CA VAL A 150 -9.42 -1.87 14.96
C VAL A 150 -8.38 -1.19 15.85
N LYS A 151 -8.59 -1.23 17.17
CA LYS A 151 -7.71 -0.64 18.19
C LYS A 151 -6.75 -1.67 18.76
#